data_AF-A0AAT9GPY9-F1
#
_entry.id   AF-A0AAT9GPY9-F1
#
_cell.length_a   1.000
_cell.length_b   1.000
_cell.length_c   1.000
_cell.angle_alpha   90.00
_cell.angle_beta   90.00
_cell.angle_gamma   90.00
#
_symmetry.space_group_name_H-M   'P 1'
#
loop_
_entity.id
_entity.type
_entity.pdbx_description
1 polymer ?
#
loop_
_entity_poly.entity_id
_entity_poly.type
_entity_poly.pdbx_seq_one_letter_code
_entity_poly.pdbx_strand_id
1 'polypeptide(L)'
;MKFSNLNLFLQKFVFLISKNIYFLIFISIPFSAFCIIPLIFINLFLVAILFQNLYLNRNTNTKYPFVALDILIALSLTYMILFLNDFIDTPTYLLAIPELYLLLRFFMRKGKTTYLNNSKLAFLLLFLAFVFAWFSSGVLSYVTGYVTNIQNLFNQFGYFPISNPLYLIVDFLSVFATITASPWFMLEMGVWLGSLAFFRLVEVNKIENKVRIFLMILAYFVYSIWLPSFSPIANGVEYIPYMWFNGFGTYGPVEPSYLIDGILGTYIVTAILSFLFGSRQVCSVTCTAPFMLQGTFQDSMKKYNRISKLGKKTLTSKMSNFYKILMIIIWGSLIIFAILSYLNFEKIINFTILGNDPTVFYSSLYFNVIWYLQFVTMPFLGNYSCVTSGLCAWGSFNQFFGYLGLFKLKVKDPKLCLNCRSVDCATACPVGLTDMRASFIKKGEFKAFKCVGVGDCIEACPHDNIVTHDIRNIIQKFSRKFT
;
A
#
# COMPACT_ATOMS: atom_id res chain seq x y z
N MET A 1 6.30 -25.73 -17.58
CA MET A 1 7.56 -24.97 -17.43
C MET A 1 7.93 -24.94 -15.94
N LYS A 2 9.09 -25.46 -15.50
CA LYS A 2 9.47 -25.41 -14.07
C LYS A 2 9.63 -23.93 -13.66
N PHE A 3 8.96 -23.51 -12.59
CA PHE A 3 9.01 -22.13 -12.06
C PHE A 3 10.45 -21.61 -11.81
N SER A 4 11.41 -22.51 -11.58
CA SER A 4 12.84 -22.17 -11.48
C SER A 4 13.40 -21.50 -12.74
N ASN A 5 12.95 -21.91 -13.93
CA ASN A 5 13.41 -21.36 -15.20
C ASN A 5 12.83 -19.96 -15.44
N LEU A 6 11.61 -19.70 -14.97
CA LEU A 6 10.99 -18.38 -15.03
C LEU A 6 11.74 -17.38 -14.15
N ASN A 7 12.12 -17.78 -12.93
CA ASN A 7 12.85 -16.90 -12.03
C ASN A 7 14.25 -16.54 -12.59
N LEU A 8 14.98 -17.52 -13.13
CA LEU A 8 16.27 -17.27 -13.78
C LEU A 8 16.13 -16.37 -15.02
N PHE A 9 15.10 -16.59 -15.82
CA PHE A 9 14.79 -15.75 -16.98
C PHE A 9 14.49 -14.30 -16.56
N LEU A 10 13.63 -14.11 -15.56
CA LEU A 10 13.29 -12.80 -15.01
C LEU A 10 14.52 -12.09 -14.45
N GLN A 11 15.42 -12.82 -13.76
CA GLN A 11 16.67 -12.25 -13.26
C GLN A 11 17.59 -11.78 -14.40
N LYS A 12 17.76 -12.60 -15.45
CA LYS A 12 18.54 -12.21 -16.64
C LYS A 12 17.93 -11.03 -17.38
N PHE A 13 16.60 -11.01 -17.51
CA PHE A 13 15.85 -9.93 -18.16
C PHE A 13 15.97 -8.62 -17.39
N VAL A 14 15.74 -8.64 -16.06
CA VAL A 14 15.94 -7.49 -15.17
C VAL A 14 17.38 -6.98 -15.25
N PHE A 15 18.36 -7.90 -15.28
CA PHE A 15 19.76 -7.53 -15.42
C PHE A 15 20.05 -6.84 -16.76
N LEU A 16 19.58 -7.40 -17.88
CA LEU A 16 19.77 -6.84 -19.22
C LEU A 16 19.16 -5.44 -19.34
N ILE A 17 17.91 -5.26 -18.89
CA ILE A 17 17.24 -3.95 -18.89
C ILE A 17 17.98 -2.98 -17.99
N SER A 18 18.40 -3.40 -16.80
CA SER A 18 19.11 -2.52 -15.87
C SER A 18 20.44 -2.01 -16.42
N LYS A 19 21.10 -2.78 -17.29
CA LYS A 19 22.35 -2.37 -17.96
C LYS A 19 22.11 -1.27 -18.99
N ASN A 20 20.95 -1.29 -19.65
CA ASN A 20 20.58 -0.36 -20.72
C ASN A 20 19.59 0.73 -20.26
N ILE A 21 19.32 0.84 -18.97
CA ILE A 21 18.21 1.66 -18.46
C ILE A 21 18.39 3.15 -18.72
N TYR A 22 19.63 3.65 -18.68
CA TYR A 22 19.93 5.04 -19.02
C TYR A 22 19.59 5.34 -20.48
N PHE A 23 19.88 4.41 -21.39
CA PHE A 23 19.57 4.55 -22.81
C PHE A 23 18.06 4.51 -23.08
N LEU A 24 17.34 3.59 -22.43
CA LEU A 24 15.88 3.50 -22.55
C LEU A 24 15.19 4.77 -22.06
N ILE A 25 15.65 5.35 -20.94
CA ILE A 25 15.07 6.58 -20.40
C ILE A 25 15.43 7.78 -21.27
N PHE A 26 16.67 7.86 -21.75
CA PHE A 26 17.11 8.91 -22.65
C PHE A 26 16.27 8.94 -23.93
N ILE A 27 15.87 7.78 -24.46
CA ILE A 27 14.93 7.72 -25.59
C ILE A 27 13.51 8.06 -25.15
N SER A 28 13.08 7.66 -23.96
CA SER A 28 11.70 7.86 -23.51
C SER A 28 11.30 9.34 -23.39
N ILE A 29 12.22 10.20 -22.92
CA ILE A 29 11.93 11.61 -22.61
C ILE A 29 11.49 12.41 -23.85
N PRO A 30 12.19 12.39 -25.00
CA PRO A 30 11.75 13.11 -26.20
C PRO A 30 10.45 12.56 -26.81
N PHE A 31 10.15 11.27 -26.61
CA PHE A 31 8.91 10.65 -27.09
C PHE A 31 7.70 10.97 -26.21
N SER A 32 7.90 11.57 -25.03
CA SER A 32 6.82 11.89 -24.10
C SER A 32 5.79 12.82 -24.70
N ALA A 33 6.15 13.72 -25.62
CA ALA A 33 5.20 14.63 -26.24
C ALA A 33 4.19 13.96 -27.20
N PHE A 34 4.50 12.77 -27.75
CA PHE A 34 3.69 12.14 -28.80
C PHE A 34 2.93 10.91 -28.33
N CYS A 35 3.43 10.20 -27.32
CA CYS A 35 2.88 8.93 -26.82
C CYS A 35 2.80 8.90 -25.29
N ILE A 36 2.22 9.94 -24.66
CA ILE A 36 2.19 10.12 -23.19
C ILE A 36 1.68 8.87 -22.47
N ILE A 37 0.51 8.35 -22.84
CA ILE A 37 -0.15 7.26 -22.10
C ILE A 37 0.68 5.97 -22.10
N PRO A 38 1.06 5.38 -23.27
CA PRO A 38 1.87 4.17 -23.26
C PRO A 38 3.23 4.37 -22.59
N LEU A 39 3.83 5.55 -22.74
CA LEU A 39 5.14 5.86 -22.16
C LEU A 39 5.11 5.86 -20.63
N ILE A 40 4.07 6.43 -20.02
CA ILE A 40 3.88 6.43 -18.56
C ILE A 40 3.86 5.00 -18.03
N PHE A 41 3.08 4.11 -18.66
CA PHE A 41 3.01 2.71 -18.24
C PHE A 41 4.33 1.96 -18.43
N ILE A 42 5.07 2.24 -19.51
CA ILE A 42 6.43 1.70 -19.71
C ILE A 42 7.36 2.18 -18.61
N ASN A 43 7.35 3.49 -18.29
CA ASN A 43 8.19 4.06 -17.25
C ASN A 43 7.87 3.51 -15.86
N LEU A 44 6.59 3.30 -15.53
CA LEU A 44 6.18 2.63 -14.28
C LEU A 44 6.67 1.19 -14.20
N PHE A 45 6.61 0.45 -15.30
CA PHE A 45 7.16 -0.90 -15.36
C PHE A 45 8.70 -0.89 -15.22
N LEU A 46 9.40 0.08 -15.81
CA LEU A 46 10.83 0.28 -15.60
C LEU A 46 11.16 0.60 -14.13
N VAL A 47 10.34 1.42 -13.46
CA VAL A 47 10.47 1.67 -12.02
C VAL A 47 10.28 0.38 -11.23
N ALA A 48 9.31 -0.47 -11.57
CA ALA A 48 9.17 -1.79 -10.93
C ALA A 48 10.42 -2.67 -11.13
N ILE A 49 11.00 -2.68 -12.33
CA ILE A 49 12.25 -3.41 -12.62
C ILE A 49 13.43 -2.86 -11.79
N LEU A 50 13.54 -1.53 -11.66
CA LEU A 50 14.57 -0.90 -10.80
C LEU A 50 14.45 -1.38 -9.37
N PHE A 51 13.25 -1.34 -8.81
CA PHE A 51 12.98 -1.78 -7.44
C PHE A 51 13.22 -3.28 -7.26
N GLN A 52 12.88 -4.10 -8.25
CA GLN A 52 13.21 -5.52 -8.25
C GLN A 52 14.73 -5.76 -8.26
N ASN A 53 15.49 -4.99 -9.02
CA ASN A 53 16.95 -5.11 -9.04
C ASN A 53 17.58 -4.69 -7.69
N LEU A 54 17.04 -3.64 -7.05
CA LEU A 54 17.42 -3.26 -5.68
C LEU A 54 17.12 -4.40 -4.70
N TYR A 55 15.96 -5.05 -4.83
CA TYR A 55 15.59 -6.20 -4.01
C TYR A 55 16.56 -7.37 -4.17
N LEU A 56 16.90 -7.74 -5.40
CA LEU A 56 17.83 -8.85 -5.68
C LEU A 56 19.23 -8.58 -5.11
N ASN A 57 19.68 -7.32 -5.11
CA ASN A 57 20.98 -6.90 -4.58
C ASN A 57 20.93 -6.36 -3.13
N ARG A 58 19.85 -6.60 -2.38
CA ARG A 58 19.62 -5.98 -1.07
C ARG A 58 20.69 -6.27 -0.01
N ASN A 59 21.35 -7.42 -0.11
CA ASN A 59 22.37 -7.87 0.83
C ASN A 59 23.79 -7.44 0.46
N THR A 60 23.98 -6.83 -0.72
CA THR A 60 25.30 -6.42 -1.22
C THR A 60 25.42 -4.90 -1.26
N ASN A 61 26.58 -4.38 -0.84
CA ASN A 61 26.87 -2.96 -0.98
C ASN A 61 27.20 -2.65 -2.44
N THR A 62 26.30 -1.95 -3.12
CA THR A 62 26.42 -1.65 -4.55
C THR A 62 26.22 -0.17 -4.83
N LYS A 63 26.52 0.25 -6.06
CA LYS A 63 26.20 1.60 -6.54
C LYS A 63 24.74 1.74 -6.98
N TYR A 64 24.01 0.63 -7.14
CA TYR A 64 22.66 0.59 -7.71
C TYR A 64 21.61 1.44 -6.98
N PRO A 65 21.57 1.51 -5.64
CA PRO A 65 20.62 2.40 -4.95
C PRO A 65 20.74 3.85 -5.38
N PHE A 66 21.97 4.33 -5.61
CA PHE A 66 22.18 5.66 -6.15
C PHE A 66 21.72 5.71 -7.60
N VAL A 67 22.09 4.76 -8.46
CA VAL A 67 21.64 4.71 -9.88
C VAL A 67 20.11 4.86 -9.98
N ALA A 68 19.38 4.05 -9.21
CA ALA A 68 17.92 4.13 -9.14
C ALA A 68 17.44 5.52 -8.69
N LEU A 69 18.10 6.13 -7.70
CA LEU A 69 17.79 7.47 -7.23
C LEU A 69 17.89 8.54 -8.33
N ASP A 70 18.95 8.54 -9.13
CA ASP A 70 19.11 9.53 -10.21
C ASP A 70 18.03 9.37 -11.28
N ILE A 71 17.73 8.12 -11.64
CA ILE A 71 16.67 7.80 -12.60
C ILE A 71 15.33 8.31 -12.08
N LEU A 72 15.00 8.04 -10.82
CA LEU A 72 13.76 8.50 -10.22
C LEU A 72 13.68 10.02 -10.13
N ILE A 73 14.79 10.71 -9.85
CA ILE A 73 14.86 12.18 -9.90
C ILE A 73 14.54 12.67 -11.31
N ALA A 74 15.18 12.11 -12.32
CA ALA A 74 14.97 12.51 -13.70
C ALA A 74 13.52 12.30 -14.14
N LEU A 75 12.95 11.11 -13.90
CA LEU A 75 11.55 10.83 -14.20
C LEU A 75 10.61 11.78 -13.43
N SER A 76 10.82 11.97 -12.13
CA SER A 76 10.01 12.88 -11.31
C SER A 76 10.03 14.30 -11.87
N LEU A 77 11.21 14.80 -12.25
CA LEU A 77 11.35 16.14 -12.82
C LEU A 77 10.70 16.24 -14.21
N THR A 78 10.87 15.24 -15.07
CA THR A 78 10.23 15.20 -16.39
C THR A 78 8.71 15.31 -16.25
N TYR A 79 8.09 14.48 -15.43
CA TYR A 79 6.64 14.49 -15.26
C TYR A 79 6.13 15.69 -14.45
N MET A 80 6.94 16.24 -13.54
CA MET A 80 6.64 17.52 -12.92
C MET A 80 6.59 18.66 -13.95
N ILE A 81 7.54 18.71 -14.88
CA ILE A 81 7.56 19.73 -15.94
C ILE A 81 6.37 19.55 -16.89
N LEU A 82 6.05 18.30 -17.29
CA LEU A 82 4.86 18.02 -18.11
C LEU A 82 3.58 18.43 -17.39
N PHE A 83 3.43 18.09 -16.11
CA PHE A 83 2.30 18.51 -15.30
C PHE A 83 2.18 20.04 -15.22
N LEU A 84 3.29 20.75 -14.98
CA LEU A 84 3.27 22.21 -14.94
C LEU A 84 3.01 22.84 -16.32
N ASN A 85 3.41 22.19 -17.42
CA ASN A 85 3.06 22.59 -18.78
C ASN A 85 1.56 22.47 -19.01
N ASP A 86 0.96 21.35 -18.62
CA ASP A 86 -0.47 21.09 -18.77
C ASP A 86 -1.36 22.10 -18.00
N PHE A 87 -0.93 22.54 -16.81
CA PHE A 87 -1.77 23.38 -15.93
C PHE A 87 -1.41 24.86 -15.88
N ILE A 88 -0.17 25.24 -16.23
CA ILE A 88 0.36 26.61 -16.08
C ILE A 88 1.19 27.02 -17.31
N ASP A 89 1.07 26.33 -18.44
CA ASP A 89 1.76 26.63 -19.71
C ASP A 89 3.29 26.83 -19.58
N THR A 90 3.93 26.11 -18.64
CA THR A 90 5.38 26.24 -18.46
C THR A 90 6.17 25.81 -19.70
N PRO A 91 7.28 26.48 -20.06
CA PRO A 91 7.95 26.21 -21.33
C PRO A 91 8.52 24.79 -21.46
N THR A 92 8.25 24.13 -22.60
CA THR A 92 8.66 22.73 -22.86
C THR A 92 10.18 22.52 -22.93
N TYR A 93 10.98 23.57 -23.21
CA TYR A 93 12.45 23.46 -23.21
C TYR A 93 13.02 23.09 -21.84
N LEU A 94 12.26 23.27 -20.75
CA LEU A 94 12.66 22.84 -19.41
C LEU A 94 12.85 21.32 -19.32
N LEU A 95 12.27 20.54 -20.24
CA LEU A 95 12.46 19.09 -20.34
C LEU A 95 13.92 18.66 -20.59
N ALA A 96 14.78 19.58 -21.04
CA ALA A 96 16.22 19.34 -21.16
C ALA A 96 16.94 19.24 -19.79
N ILE A 97 16.34 19.77 -18.71
CA ILE A 97 16.95 19.79 -17.37
C ILE A 97 17.14 18.36 -16.80
N PRO A 98 16.12 17.47 -16.78
CA PRO A 98 16.28 16.08 -16.40
C PRO A 98 17.37 15.33 -17.19
N GLU A 99 17.46 15.58 -18.49
CA GLU A 99 18.44 14.94 -19.38
C GLU A 99 19.87 15.38 -19.04
N LEU A 100 20.08 16.70 -18.90
CA LEU A 100 21.36 17.26 -18.50
C LEU A 100 21.78 16.78 -17.11
N TYR A 101 20.83 16.67 -16.17
CA TYR A 101 21.08 16.12 -14.84
C TYR A 101 21.62 14.68 -14.89
N LEU A 102 20.97 13.80 -15.68
CA LEU A 102 21.42 12.42 -15.83
C LEU A 102 22.81 12.34 -16.45
N LEU A 103 23.07 13.12 -17.50
CA LEU A 103 24.36 13.17 -18.17
C LEU A 103 25.49 13.58 -17.20
N LEU A 104 25.28 14.65 -16.43
CA LEU A 104 26.26 15.14 -15.46
C LEU A 104 26.53 14.13 -14.33
N ARG A 105 25.48 13.44 -13.86
CA ARG A 105 25.60 12.51 -12.71
C ARG A 105 26.17 11.15 -13.08
N PHE A 106 26.01 10.72 -14.32
CA PHE A 106 26.57 9.46 -14.82
C PHE A 106 28.09 9.38 -14.59
N PHE A 107 28.82 10.48 -14.77
CA PHE A 107 30.28 10.53 -14.65
C PHE A 107 30.82 10.70 -13.21
N MET A 108 30.00 11.19 -12.27
CA MET A 108 30.50 11.74 -11.00
C MET A 108 30.36 10.80 -9.79
N ARG A 109 29.96 9.53 -9.96
CA ARG A 109 29.49 8.69 -8.84
C ARG A 109 30.52 7.79 -8.15
N LYS A 110 30.77 8.13 -6.89
CA LYS A 110 31.56 7.36 -5.91
C LYS A 110 30.66 6.87 -4.76
N GLY A 111 30.97 5.71 -4.18
CA GLY A 111 30.30 5.15 -3.00
C GLY A 111 29.46 3.90 -3.28
N LYS A 112 29.46 2.96 -2.33
CA LYS A 112 28.63 1.74 -2.34
C LYS A 112 27.77 1.72 -1.08
N THR A 113 26.50 1.37 -1.19
CA THR A 113 25.60 1.30 -0.04
C THR A 113 24.48 0.28 -0.27
N THR A 114 23.66 0.08 0.75
CA THR A 114 22.42 -0.69 0.69
C THR A 114 21.30 0.13 1.30
N TYR A 115 20.14 0.17 0.64
CA TYR A 115 18.99 0.91 1.14
C TYR A 115 18.57 0.37 2.51
N LEU A 116 18.63 -0.94 2.74
CA LEU A 116 18.21 -1.59 3.99
C LEU A 116 18.95 -1.11 5.27
N ASN A 117 20.13 -0.51 5.13
CA ASN A 117 20.88 0.04 6.27
C ASN A 117 20.78 1.57 6.38
N ASN A 118 20.21 2.25 5.38
CA ASN A 118 20.08 3.70 5.34
C ASN A 118 18.62 4.10 5.10
N SER A 119 17.91 4.43 6.18
CA SER A 119 16.49 4.81 6.11
C SER A 119 16.23 6.05 5.26
N LYS A 120 17.16 7.02 5.24
CA LYS A 120 17.03 8.22 4.39
C LYS A 120 17.08 7.86 2.91
N LEU A 121 17.98 6.96 2.53
CA LEU A 121 18.08 6.49 1.14
C LEU A 121 16.84 5.69 0.72
N ALA A 122 16.36 4.77 1.56
CA ALA A 122 15.13 4.04 1.26
C ALA A 122 13.91 4.97 1.18
N PHE A 123 13.85 5.99 2.05
CA PHE A 123 12.81 7.02 2.00
C PHE A 123 12.86 7.80 0.70
N LEU A 124 14.04 8.29 0.30
CA LEU A 124 14.19 9.04 -0.95
C LEU A 124 13.80 8.19 -2.18
N LEU A 125 14.16 6.91 -2.20
CA LEU A 125 13.76 6.00 -3.28
C LEU A 125 12.23 5.86 -3.36
N LEU A 126 11.57 5.59 -2.24
CA LEU A 126 10.10 5.49 -2.20
C LEU A 126 9.42 6.81 -2.52
N PHE A 127 9.91 7.90 -1.95
CA PHE A 127 9.36 9.23 -2.12
C PHE A 127 9.44 9.67 -3.57
N LEU A 128 10.58 9.52 -4.23
CA LEU A 128 10.71 9.92 -5.64
C LEU A 128 9.88 9.02 -6.57
N ALA A 129 9.80 7.71 -6.31
CA ALA A 129 8.91 6.85 -7.09
C ALA A 129 7.43 7.22 -6.91
N PHE A 130 7.03 7.60 -5.69
CA PHE A 130 5.70 8.13 -5.40
C PHE A 130 5.46 9.48 -6.10
N VAL A 131 6.42 10.40 -6.03
CA VAL A 131 6.34 11.73 -6.69
C VAL A 131 6.21 11.57 -8.20
N PHE A 132 7.01 10.68 -8.80
CA PHE A 132 6.87 10.31 -10.20
C PHE A 132 5.44 9.85 -10.50
N ALA A 133 4.94 8.83 -9.80
CA ALA A 133 3.58 8.30 -10.01
C ALA A 133 2.50 9.38 -9.81
N TRP A 134 2.65 10.25 -8.81
CA TRP A 134 1.71 11.33 -8.56
C TRP A 134 1.66 12.33 -9.72
N PHE A 135 2.81 12.79 -10.21
CA PHE A 135 2.86 13.70 -11.36
C PHE A 135 2.40 13.06 -12.66
N SER A 136 2.82 11.83 -12.97
CA SER A 136 2.35 11.13 -14.18
C SER A 136 0.85 10.90 -14.15
N SER A 137 0.28 10.60 -12.98
CA SER A 137 -1.17 10.47 -12.80
C SER A 137 -1.91 11.79 -13.00
N GLY A 138 -1.30 12.90 -12.58
CA GLY A 138 -1.80 14.24 -12.85
C GLY A 138 -1.86 14.55 -14.36
N VAL A 139 -0.78 14.24 -15.08
CA VAL A 139 -0.70 14.36 -16.55
C VAL A 139 -1.75 13.47 -17.23
N LEU A 140 -1.89 12.20 -16.81
CA LEU A 140 -2.94 11.32 -17.35
C LEU A 140 -4.33 11.86 -17.08
N SER A 141 -4.58 12.35 -15.87
CA SER A 141 -5.87 12.94 -15.50
C SER A 141 -6.22 14.13 -16.36
N TYR A 142 -5.22 14.95 -16.73
CA TYR A 142 -5.41 16.06 -17.65
C TYR A 142 -5.68 15.62 -19.09
N VAL A 143 -4.76 14.82 -19.67
CA VAL A 143 -4.82 14.36 -21.07
C VAL A 143 -6.09 13.57 -21.37
N THR A 144 -6.63 12.85 -20.38
CA THR A 144 -7.86 12.05 -20.53
C THR A 144 -9.14 12.82 -20.19
N GLY A 145 -9.03 14.07 -19.77
CA GLY A 145 -10.16 14.93 -19.44
C GLY A 145 -10.81 14.68 -18.07
N TYR A 146 -10.18 13.88 -17.19
CA TYR A 146 -10.65 13.71 -15.81
C TYR A 146 -10.49 15.00 -15.00
N VAL A 147 -9.39 15.72 -15.20
CA VAL A 147 -9.16 17.08 -14.69
C VAL A 147 -8.97 18.00 -15.89
N THR A 148 -9.96 18.84 -16.20
CA THR A 148 -9.93 19.65 -17.43
C THR A 148 -9.28 21.03 -17.26
N ASN A 149 -9.14 21.50 -16.02
CA ASN A 149 -8.57 22.82 -15.72
C ASN A 149 -7.94 22.83 -14.31
N ILE A 150 -7.25 23.94 -13.97
CA ILE A 150 -6.60 24.10 -12.67
C ILE A 150 -7.60 24.14 -11.50
N GLN A 151 -8.83 24.61 -11.72
CA GLN A 151 -9.86 24.68 -10.68
C GLN A 151 -10.29 23.28 -10.24
N ASN A 152 -10.38 22.34 -11.19
CA ASN A 152 -10.72 20.95 -10.92
C ASN A 152 -9.67 20.22 -10.06
N LEU A 153 -8.42 20.70 -10.01
CA LEU A 153 -7.41 20.15 -9.08
C LEU A 153 -7.79 20.39 -7.62
N PHE A 154 -8.59 21.41 -7.34
CA PHE A 154 -8.99 21.78 -5.99
C PHE A 154 -10.34 21.17 -5.56
N ASN A 155 -10.87 20.20 -6.32
CA ASN A 155 -12.21 19.65 -6.08
C ASN A 155 -12.40 18.97 -4.72
N GLN A 156 -11.33 18.42 -4.11
CA GLN A 156 -11.46 17.66 -2.87
C GLN A 156 -11.70 18.54 -1.64
N PHE A 157 -11.00 19.67 -1.47
CA PHE A 157 -11.15 20.56 -0.30
C PHE A 157 -11.47 22.02 -0.65
N GLY A 158 -11.60 22.35 -1.94
CA GLY A 158 -11.78 23.72 -2.42
C GLY A 158 -10.46 24.44 -2.70
N TYR A 159 -10.59 25.63 -3.28
CA TYR A 159 -9.51 26.59 -3.55
C TYR A 159 -9.66 27.79 -2.63
N PHE A 160 -8.57 28.16 -1.95
CA PHE A 160 -8.56 29.26 -0.99
C PHE A 160 -7.64 30.40 -1.47
N PRO A 161 -7.95 31.66 -1.14
CA PRO A 161 -7.12 32.79 -1.54
C PRO A 161 -5.73 32.75 -0.87
N ILE A 162 -4.70 33.19 -1.59
CA ILE A 162 -3.27 33.16 -1.17
C ILE A 162 -2.97 34.11 0.01
N SER A 163 -3.96 34.85 0.51
CA SER A 163 -3.80 35.82 1.60
C SER A 163 -3.35 35.21 2.93
N ASN A 164 -3.51 33.90 3.14
CA ASN A 164 -3.05 33.21 4.34
C ASN A 164 -2.13 32.02 3.98
N PRO A 165 -0.92 31.92 4.55
CA PRO A 165 -0.02 30.78 4.29
C PRO A 165 -0.59 29.42 4.70
N LEU A 166 -1.54 29.37 5.64
CA LEU A 166 -2.24 28.13 5.98
C LEU A 166 -3.12 27.63 4.84
N TYR A 167 -3.67 28.53 4.02
CA TYR A 167 -4.49 28.17 2.87
C TYR A 167 -3.66 27.51 1.77
N LEU A 168 -2.39 27.90 1.59
CA LEU A 168 -1.47 27.20 0.69
C LEU A 168 -1.29 25.72 1.07
N ILE A 169 -1.32 25.39 2.37
CA ILE A 169 -1.24 24.00 2.84
C ILE A 169 -2.54 23.27 2.49
N VAL A 170 -3.69 23.89 2.71
CA VAL A 170 -5.00 23.29 2.38
C VAL A 170 -5.15 23.08 0.87
N ASP A 171 -4.76 24.07 0.08
CA ASP A 171 -4.73 24.01 -1.38
C ASP A 171 -3.83 22.87 -1.87
N PHE A 172 -2.61 22.76 -1.32
CA PHE A 172 -1.73 21.63 -1.62
C PHE A 172 -2.37 20.28 -1.26
N LEU A 173 -2.99 20.18 -0.09
CA LEU A 173 -3.69 18.96 0.33
C LEU A 173 -4.86 18.63 -0.60
N SER A 174 -5.56 19.65 -1.10
CA SER A 174 -6.68 19.52 -2.04
C SER A 174 -6.19 18.94 -3.36
N VAL A 175 -5.15 19.53 -3.96
CA VAL A 175 -4.51 19.02 -5.19
C VAL A 175 -3.98 17.60 -4.99
N PHE A 176 -3.30 17.36 -3.87
CA PHE A 176 -2.76 16.05 -3.54
C PHE A 176 -3.86 14.99 -3.45
N ALA A 177 -4.95 15.28 -2.73
CA ALA A 177 -6.08 14.39 -2.57
C ALA A 177 -6.80 14.16 -3.90
N THR A 178 -6.97 15.18 -4.74
CA THR A 178 -7.64 15.06 -6.04
C THR A 178 -6.90 14.10 -6.97
N ILE A 179 -5.58 14.23 -7.06
CA ILE A 179 -4.77 13.35 -7.91
C ILE A 179 -4.73 11.94 -7.34
N THR A 180 -4.54 11.77 -6.04
CA THR A 180 -4.46 10.43 -5.42
C THR A 180 -5.80 9.70 -5.39
N ALA A 181 -6.93 10.42 -5.41
CA ALA A 181 -8.27 9.87 -5.59
C ALA A 181 -8.60 9.52 -7.05
N SER A 182 -7.76 9.93 -8.02
CA SER A 182 -8.04 9.67 -9.43
C SER A 182 -7.90 8.17 -9.77
N PRO A 183 -8.74 7.64 -10.69
CA PRO A 183 -8.58 6.27 -11.19
C PRO A 183 -7.21 6.01 -11.81
N TRP A 184 -6.61 7.03 -12.45
CA TRP A 184 -5.28 6.95 -13.04
C TRP A 184 -4.20 6.71 -11.99
N PHE A 185 -4.26 7.41 -10.86
CA PHE A 185 -3.32 7.17 -9.77
C PHE A 185 -3.40 5.75 -9.21
N MET A 186 -4.62 5.22 -9.05
CA MET A 186 -4.81 3.83 -8.61
C MET A 186 -4.27 2.82 -9.64
N LEU A 187 -4.48 3.06 -10.93
CA LEU A 187 -3.93 2.26 -12.03
C LEU A 187 -2.39 2.30 -12.05
N GLU A 188 -1.79 3.47 -11.94
CA GLU A 188 -0.33 3.62 -11.96
C GLU A 188 0.33 2.95 -10.77
N MET A 189 -0.21 3.15 -9.56
CA MET A 189 0.21 2.44 -8.36
C MET A 189 0.01 0.92 -8.52
N GLY A 190 -1.06 0.52 -9.19
CA GLY A 190 -1.35 -0.86 -9.60
C GLY A 190 -0.26 -1.47 -10.48
N VAL A 191 0.18 -0.76 -11.51
CA VAL A 191 1.22 -1.25 -12.43
C VAL A 191 2.58 -1.31 -11.74
N TRP A 192 2.96 -0.26 -11.02
CA TRP A 192 4.25 -0.22 -10.32
C TRP A 192 4.33 -1.30 -9.22
N LEU A 193 3.39 -1.27 -8.26
CA LEU A 193 3.43 -2.15 -7.08
C LEU A 193 2.93 -3.55 -7.40
N GLY A 194 2.00 -3.70 -8.34
CA GLY A 194 1.51 -4.99 -8.81
C GLY A 194 2.58 -5.81 -9.52
N SER A 195 3.47 -5.15 -10.27
CA SER A 195 4.64 -5.81 -10.85
C SER A 195 5.56 -6.39 -9.76
N LEU A 196 5.78 -5.66 -8.66
CA LEU A 196 6.56 -6.13 -7.51
C LEU A 196 5.85 -7.25 -6.73
N ALA A 197 4.52 -7.17 -6.60
CA ALA A 197 3.70 -8.22 -6.02
C ALA A 197 3.71 -9.49 -6.88
N PHE A 198 3.74 -9.36 -8.21
CA PHE A 198 3.88 -10.49 -9.13
C PHE A 198 5.26 -11.16 -8.98
N PHE A 199 6.35 -10.39 -8.88
CA PHE A 199 7.66 -10.98 -8.59
C PHE A 199 7.66 -11.73 -7.24
N ARG A 200 6.95 -11.20 -6.23
CA ARG A 200 6.79 -11.88 -4.95
C ARG A 200 5.98 -13.18 -5.09
N LEU A 201 4.91 -13.19 -5.88
CA LEU A 201 4.10 -14.37 -6.17
C LEU A 201 4.95 -15.52 -6.74
N VAL A 202 5.92 -15.19 -7.61
CA VAL A 202 6.84 -16.16 -8.21
C VAL A 202 7.85 -16.69 -7.19
N GLU A 203 8.28 -15.86 -6.22
CA GLU A 203 9.30 -16.20 -5.22
C GLU A 203 8.78 -17.10 -4.08
N VAL A 204 7.55 -16.88 -3.64
CA VAL A 204 6.95 -17.63 -2.53
C VAL A 204 6.80 -19.11 -2.91
N ASN A 205 7.08 -20.03 -1.99
CA ASN A 205 7.01 -21.47 -2.29
C ASN A 205 5.67 -22.08 -1.86
N LYS A 206 5.10 -21.67 -0.74
CA LYS A 206 3.86 -22.26 -0.22
C LYS A 206 2.66 -21.88 -1.08
N ILE A 207 1.93 -22.89 -1.55
CA ILE A 207 0.74 -22.72 -2.42
C ILE A 207 -0.29 -21.81 -1.76
N GLU A 208 -0.55 -21.97 -0.47
CA GLU A 208 -1.51 -21.13 0.25
C GLU A 208 -1.13 -19.64 0.21
N ASN A 209 0.16 -19.33 0.35
CA ASN A 209 0.65 -17.96 0.26
C ASN A 209 0.64 -17.44 -1.20
N LYS A 210 0.89 -18.31 -2.19
CA LYS A 210 0.74 -17.95 -3.61
C LYS A 210 -0.70 -17.56 -3.93
N VAL A 211 -1.66 -18.42 -3.59
CA VAL A 211 -3.08 -18.16 -3.84
C VAL A 211 -3.51 -16.86 -3.16
N ARG A 212 -3.07 -16.62 -1.92
CA ARG A 212 -3.33 -15.37 -1.20
C ARG A 212 -2.79 -14.13 -1.91
N ILE A 213 -1.54 -14.14 -2.38
CA ILE A 213 -0.94 -13.00 -3.10
C ILE A 213 -1.66 -12.78 -4.44
N PHE A 214 -2.01 -13.86 -5.14
CA PHE A 214 -2.79 -13.78 -6.37
C PHE A 214 -4.16 -13.13 -6.11
N LEU A 215 -4.88 -13.59 -5.08
CA LEU A 215 -6.16 -13.00 -4.67
C LEU A 215 -6.00 -11.54 -4.24
N MET A 216 -4.89 -11.17 -3.61
CA MET A 216 -4.60 -9.78 -3.24
C MET A 216 -4.42 -8.88 -4.48
N ILE A 217 -3.69 -9.36 -5.50
CA ILE A 217 -3.53 -8.64 -6.77
C ILE A 217 -4.89 -8.49 -7.47
N LEU A 218 -5.67 -9.57 -7.54
CA LEU A 218 -7.00 -9.55 -8.14
C LEU A 218 -7.94 -8.62 -7.37
N ALA A 219 -7.92 -8.68 -6.04
CA ALA A 219 -8.76 -7.83 -5.21
C ALA A 219 -8.42 -6.35 -5.41
N TYR A 220 -7.15 -5.98 -5.49
CA TYR A 220 -6.75 -4.61 -5.80
C TYR A 220 -7.32 -4.15 -7.15
N PHE A 221 -7.12 -4.96 -8.21
CA PHE A 221 -7.62 -4.65 -9.55
C PHE A 221 -9.15 -4.54 -9.61
N VAL A 222 -9.86 -5.52 -9.04
CA VAL A 222 -11.32 -5.59 -9.12
C VAL A 222 -11.99 -4.57 -8.19
N TYR A 223 -11.65 -4.56 -6.91
CA TYR A 223 -12.35 -3.75 -5.90
C TYR A 223 -11.91 -2.29 -5.88
N SER A 224 -10.65 -2.01 -6.21
CA SER A 224 -10.10 -0.64 -6.07
C SER A 224 -10.10 0.12 -7.38
N ILE A 225 -10.17 -0.56 -8.53
CA ILE A 225 -10.06 0.08 -9.85
C ILE A 225 -11.28 -0.24 -10.72
N TRP A 226 -11.50 -1.52 -11.05
CA TRP A 226 -12.48 -1.87 -12.06
C TRP A 226 -13.92 -1.63 -11.60
N LEU A 227 -14.31 -2.14 -10.42
CA LEU A 227 -15.68 -1.97 -9.91
C LEU A 227 -16.06 -0.49 -9.72
N PRO A 228 -15.26 0.34 -9.03
CA PRO A 228 -15.66 1.73 -8.77
C PRO A 228 -15.60 2.63 -10.00
N SER A 229 -14.72 2.35 -10.97
CA SER A 229 -14.38 3.32 -12.02
C SER A 229 -14.75 2.89 -13.44
N PHE A 230 -14.82 1.58 -13.73
CA PHE A 230 -14.93 1.06 -15.10
C PHE A 230 -16.04 0.02 -15.29
N SER A 231 -16.69 -0.42 -14.22
CA SER A 231 -17.72 -1.46 -14.28
C SER A 231 -19.07 -0.86 -14.67
N PRO A 232 -19.93 -1.61 -15.41
CA PRO A 232 -21.30 -1.17 -15.69
C PRO A 232 -22.14 -0.89 -14.44
N ILE A 233 -21.76 -1.49 -13.30
CA ILE A 233 -22.44 -1.29 -12.02
C ILE A 233 -21.79 -0.21 -11.14
N ALA A 234 -20.83 0.57 -11.65
CA ALA A 234 -20.09 1.58 -10.88
C ALA A 234 -21.02 2.53 -10.09
N ASN A 235 -22.12 2.96 -10.70
CA ASN A 235 -23.11 3.86 -10.07
C ASN A 235 -24.00 3.20 -9.00
N GLY A 236 -23.86 1.89 -8.77
CA GLY A 236 -24.60 1.16 -7.75
C GLY A 236 -23.69 0.53 -6.71
N VAL A 237 -22.39 0.81 -6.75
CA VAL A 237 -21.39 0.18 -5.88
C VAL A 237 -21.63 0.56 -4.42
N GLU A 238 -22.15 1.75 -4.12
CA GLU A 238 -22.45 2.17 -2.75
C GLU A 238 -23.49 1.28 -2.04
N TYR A 239 -24.38 0.60 -2.77
CA TYR A 239 -25.43 -0.26 -2.21
C TYR A 239 -24.93 -1.69 -1.95
N ILE A 240 -23.76 -2.06 -2.45
CA ILE A 240 -23.29 -3.45 -2.40
C ILE A 240 -22.55 -3.70 -1.08
N PRO A 241 -22.99 -4.69 -0.27
CA PRO A 241 -22.24 -5.10 0.91
C PRO A 241 -20.81 -5.50 0.52
N TYR A 242 -19.84 -5.12 1.35
CA TYR A 242 -18.39 -5.35 1.18
C TYR A 242 -17.66 -4.32 0.30
N MET A 243 -18.37 -3.39 -0.35
CA MET A 243 -17.72 -2.41 -1.24
C MET A 243 -17.14 -1.20 -0.51
N TRP A 244 -17.58 -0.86 0.70
CA TRP A 244 -17.06 0.27 1.47
C TRP A 244 -15.65 -0.01 2.06
N PHE A 245 -14.68 -0.28 1.18
CA PHE A 245 -13.37 -0.85 1.50
C PHE A 245 -12.45 0.08 2.31
N ASN A 246 -12.72 1.39 2.31
CA ASN A 246 -12.07 2.38 3.16
C ASN A 246 -12.96 2.82 4.35
N GLY A 247 -14.17 2.28 4.50
CA GLY A 247 -15.11 2.65 5.56
C GLY A 247 -15.96 3.89 5.22
N PHE A 248 -16.50 4.57 6.23
CA PHE A 248 -17.37 5.74 6.04
C PHE A 248 -16.72 6.83 5.17
N GLY A 249 -17.50 7.46 4.29
CA GLY A 249 -17.01 8.49 3.38
C GLY A 249 -16.33 7.98 2.10
N THR A 250 -16.30 6.66 1.85
CA THR A 250 -15.67 6.09 0.64
C THR A 250 -16.40 6.49 -0.64
N TYR A 251 -17.73 6.32 -0.65
CA TYR A 251 -18.56 6.60 -1.84
C TYR A 251 -19.49 7.81 -1.68
N GLY A 252 -19.53 8.40 -0.48
CA GLY A 252 -20.38 9.54 -0.21
C GLY A 252 -20.60 9.75 1.29
N PRO A 253 -21.44 10.73 1.65
CA PRO A 253 -21.92 10.96 3.00
C PRO A 253 -22.58 9.72 3.63
N VAL A 254 -22.88 9.77 4.92
CA VAL A 254 -23.67 8.73 5.58
C VAL A 254 -25.16 8.98 5.32
N GLU A 255 -25.71 8.26 4.36
CA GLU A 255 -27.10 8.42 3.90
C GLU A 255 -27.97 7.21 4.27
N PRO A 256 -29.26 7.39 4.64
CA PRO A 256 -30.18 6.29 4.92
C PRO A 256 -30.36 5.30 3.77
N SER A 257 -30.28 5.76 2.52
CA SER A 257 -30.55 4.97 1.31
C SER A 257 -29.60 3.78 1.15
N TYR A 258 -28.34 3.92 1.56
CA TYR A 258 -27.33 2.85 1.54
C TYR A 258 -26.71 2.53 2.91
N LEU A 259 -27.32 3.00 4.00
CA LEU A 259 -26.80 2.79 5.36
C LEU A 259 -26.82 1.31 5.74
N ILE A 260 -27.90 0.59 5.41
CA ILE A 260 -28.11 -0.78 5.86
C ILE A 260 -27.42 -1.80 4.96
N ASP A 261 -27.72 -1.76 3.67
CA ASP A 261 -27.21 -2.66 2.63
C ASP A 261 -25.74 -2.37 2.30
N GLY A 262 -25.38 -1.11 2.06
CA GLY A 262 -24.02 -0.70 1.74
C GLY A 262 -23.11 -0.70 2.96
N ILE A 263 -23.32 0.26 3.86
CA ILE A 263 -22.37 0.55 4.95
C ILE A 263 -22.40 -0.55 6.02
N LEU A 264 -23.53 -0.76 6.69
CA LEU A 264 -23.65 -1.77 7.75
C LEU A 264 -23.43 -3.18 7.20
N GLY A 265 -23.95 -3.47 6.00
CA GLY A 265 -23.68 -4.71 5.28
C GLY A 265 -22.18 -4.97 5.13
N THR A 266 -21.40 -3.96 4.74
CA THR A 266 -19.93 -4.06 4.65
C THR A 266 -19.29 -4.40 5.99
N TYR A 267 -19.66 -3.71 7.08
CA TYR A 267 -19.12 -4.00 8.41
C TYR A 267 -19.53 -5.39 8.93
N ILE A 268 -20.76 -5.84 8.67
CA ILE A 268 -21.26 -7.15 9.07
C ILE A 268 -20.51 -8.26 8.31
N VAL A 269 -20.45 -8.19 6.98
CA VAL A 269 -19.79 -9.20 6.15
C VAL A 269 -18.30 -9.29 6.52
N THR A 270 -17.63 -8.15 6.70
CA THR A 270 -16.21 -8.13 7.06
C THR A 270 -15.97 -8.65 8.48
N ALA A 271 -16.85 -8.35 9.45
CA ALA A 271 -16.79 -8.92 10.79
C ALA A 271 -16.92 -10.45 10.77
N ILE A 272 -17.90 -10.98 10.01
CA ILE A 272 -18.10 -12.42 9.85
C ILE A 272 -16.86 -13.07 9.22
N LEU A 273 -16.39 -12.54 8.09
CA LEU A 273 -15.22 -13.08 7.40
C LEU A 273 -13.96 -12.99 8.27
N SER A 274 -13.78 -11.90 9.02
CA SER A 274 -12.67 -11.78 9.94
C SER A 274 -12.79 -12.69 11.15
N PHE A 275 -13.99 -12.95 11.65
CA PHE A 275 -14.20 -13.97 12.67
C PHE A 275 -13.80 -15.37 12.16
N LEU A 276 -14.14 -15.69 10.91
CA LEU A 276 -13.88 -17.01 10.32
C LEU A 276 -12.42 -17.22 9.90
N PHE A 277 -11.81 -16.23 9.24
CA PHE A 277 -10.50 -16.32 8.59
C PHE A 277 -9.41 -15.42 9.21
N GLY A 278 -9.77 -14.65 10.24
CA GLY A 278 -8.90 -13.66 10.85
C GLY A 278 -8.89 -12.34 10.07
N SER A 279 -8.10 -11.39 10.57
CA SER A 279 -7.83 -10.12 9.88
C SER A 279 -7.17 -10.30 8.50
N ARG A 280 -6.73 -11.53 8.16
CA ARG A 280 -6.11 -11.88 6.87
C ARG A 280 -6.97 -11.48 5.67
N GLN A 281 -8.29 -11.65 5.78
CA GLN A 281 -9.20 -11.38 4.66
C GLN A 281 -9.09 -9.92 4.19
N VAL A 282 -9.01 -8.95 5.11
CA VAL A 282 -8.79 -7.53 4.78
C VAL A 282 -7.31 -7.18 4.73
N CYS A 283 -6.58 -7.34 5.84
CA CYS A 283 -5.23 -6.82 5.99
C CYS A 283 -4.16 -7.57 5.19
N SER A 284 -4.54 -8.64 4.50
CA SER A 284 -3.62 -9.43 3.67
C SER A 284 -4.16 -9.72 2.27
N VAL A 285 -5.45 -9.50 1.99
CA VAL A 285 -6.04 -9.81 0.67
C VAL A 285 -6.77 -8.59 0.10
N THR A 286 -7.86 -8.13 0.73
CA THR A 286 -8.77 -7.19 0.05
C THR A 286 -8.49 -5.72 0.27
N CYS A 287 -7.76 -5.35 1.32
CA CYS A 287 -7.34 -3.96 1.50
C CYS A 287 -6.31 -3.55 0.42
N THR A 288 -6.29 -2.28 0.04
CA THR A 288 -5.25 -1.72 -0.84
C THR A 288 -3.87 -1.75 -0.20
N ALA A 289 -3.81 -1.65 1.14
CA ALA A 289 -2.57 -1.67 1.91
C ALA A 289 -1.66 -2.88 1.66
N PRO A 290 -2.11 -4.14 1.82
CA PRO A 290 -1.28 -5.31 1.60
C PRO A 290 -0.68 -5.34 0.19
N PHE A 291 -1.42 -4.89 -0.82
CA PHE A 291 -0.91 -4.81 -2.19
C PHE A 291 0.34 -3.92 -2.28
N MET A 292 0.32 -2.77 -1.58
CA MET A 292 1.44 -1.84 -1.55
C MET A 292 2.62 -2.33 -0.69
N LEU A 293 2.35 -3.11 0.36
CA LEU A 293 3.33 -3.44 1.40
C LEU A 293 4.00 -4.82 1.23
N GLN A 294 3.49 -5.67 0.34
CA GLN A 294 3.95 -7.07 0.18
C GLN A 294 4.72 -7.34 -1.11
N GLY A 295 4.89 -6.35 -2.00
CA GLY A 295 5.81 -6.46 -3.13
C GLY A 295 7.23 -6.78 -2.66
N THR A 296 8.07 -7.37 -3.51
CA THR A 296 9.44 -7.82 -3.14
C THR A 296 10.25 -6.75 -2.39
N PHE A 297 10.39 -5.55 -2.99
CA PHE A 297 11.11 -4.44 -2.36
C PHE A 297 10.49 -4.02 -1.04
N GLN A 298 9.16 -3.90 -0.98
CA GLN A 298 8.42 -3.47 0.21
C GLN A 298 8.46 -4.50 1.34
N ASP A 299 8.36 -5.80 1.03
CA ASP A 299 8.54 -6.86 2.01
C ASP A 299 9.91 -6.78 2.69
N SER A 300 10.97 -6.51 1.92
CA SER A 300 12.34 -6.42 2.46
C SER A 300 12.51 -5.32 3.52
N MET A 301 11.71 -4.25 3.42
CA MET A 301 11.73 -3.12 4.33
C MET A 301 11.13 -3.44 5.71
N LYS A 302 10.57 -4.64 5.94
CA LYS A 302 10.25 -5.13 7.30
C LYS A 302 11.44 -5.11 8.25
N LYS A 303 12.67 -5.07 7.73
CA LYS A 303 13.89 -4.83 8.52
C LYS A 303 13.78 -3.54 9.36
N TYR A 304 13.12 -2.50 8.86
CA TYR A 304 12.95 -1.24 9.60
C TYR A 304 12.07 -1.36 10.83
N ASN A 305 11.22 -2.39 10.97
CA ASN A 305 10.51 -2.67 12.22
C ASN A 305 11.48 -2.85 13.39
N ARG A 306 12.71 -3.32 13.12
CA ARG A 306 13.72 -3.62 14.15
C ARG A 306 14.84 -2.60 14.21
N ILE A 307 14.99 -1.74 13.21
CA ILE A 307 16.08 -0.77 13.15
C ILE A 307 15.58 0.63 13.47
N SER A 308 14.42 1.02 12.94
CA SER A 308 13.86 2.35 13.16
C SER A 308 13.42 2.55 14.61
N LYS A 309 13.53 3.79 15.10
CA LYS A 309 13.17 4.15 16.48
C LYS A 309 11.68 3.93 16.76
N LEU A 310 10.81 4.23 15.80
CA LEU A 310 9.36 4.10 15.94
C LEU A 310 8.92 2.65 15.74
N GLY A 311 9.43 1.94 14.73
CA GLY A 311 9.11 0.53 14.50
C GLY A 311 9.47 -0.38 15.69
N LYS A 312 10.58 -0.11 16.38
CA LYS A 312 10.96 -0.87 17.59
C LYS A 312 9.89 -0.81 18.69
N LYS A 313 9.14 0.28 18.78
CA LYS A 313 8.09 0.46 19.80
C LYS A 313 6.85 -0.39 19.54
N THR A 314 6.68 -0.95 18.34
CA THR A 314 5.51 -1.73 17.95
C THR A 314 5.77 -3.24 17.89
N LEU A 315 6.97 -3.69 18.25
CA LEU A 315 7.33 -5.10 18.35
C LEU A 315 6.48 -5.84 19.40
N THR A 316 6.41 -7.17 19.28
CA THR A 316 5.63 -8.12 20.12
C THR A 316 4.12 -8.10 19.88
N SER A 317 3.38 -9.03 20.46
CA SER A 317 1.91 -9.08 20.40
C SER A 317 1.21 -7.99 21.22
N LYS A 318 1.91 -7.36 22.19
CA LYS A 318 1.32 -6.38 23.10
C LYS A 318 0.97 -5.07 22.37
N MET A 319 -0.18 -4.50 22.71
CA MET A 319 -0.60 -3.18 22.25
C MET A 319 0.07 -2.09 23.11
N SER A 320 0.83 -1.20 22.48
CA SER A 320 1.46 -0.08 23.18
C SER A 320 0.42 0.97 23.59
N ASN A 321 0.74 1.83 24.56
CA ASN A 321 -0.17 2.92 24.93
C ASN A 321 -0.39 3.89 23.76
N PHE A 322 0.67 4.15 23.00
CA PHE A 322 0.60 4.96 21.77
C PHE A 322 -0.43 4.38 20.77
N TYR A 323 -0.41 3.06 20.57
CA TYR A 323 -1.37 2.36 19.72
C TYR A 323 -2.82 2.57 20.19
N LYS A 324 -3.07 2.43 21.50
CA LYS A 324 -4.41 2.59 22.08
C LYS A 324 -4.92 4.02 21.94
N ILE A 325 -4.07 5.01 22.21
CA ILE A 325 -4.42 6.44 22.12
C ILE A 325 -4.78 6.79 20.68
N LEU A 326 -3.94 6.43 19.70
CA LEU A 326 -4.23 6.71 18.29
C LEU A 326 -5.51 6.01 17.83
N MET A 327 -5.71 4.76 18.21
CA MET A 327 -6.93 4.04 17.88
C MET A 327 -8.18 4.75 18.44
N ILE A 328 -8.14 5.20 19.70
CA ILE A 328 -9.27 5.93 20.32
C ILE A 328 -9.55 7.24 19.57
N ILE A 329 -8.51 8.00 19.22
CA ILE A 329 -8.66 9.26 18.47
C ILE A 329 -9.35 9.00 17.12
N ILE A 330 -8.91 7.96 16.41
CA ILE A 330 -9.37 7.69 15.03
C ILE A 330 -10.77 7.10 15.02
N TRP A 331 -11.07 6.17 15.93
CA TRP A 331 -12.43 5.67 16.07
C TRP A 331 -13.37 6.75 16.59
N GLY A 332 -12.90 7.58 17.53
CA GLY A 332 -13.66 8.72 18.04
C GLY A 332 -14.00 9.71 16.95
N SER A 333 -13.02 10.13 16.13
CA SER A 333 -13.27 11.04 15.01
C SER A 333 -14.18 10.42 13.96
N LEU A 334 -13.98 9.14 13.63
CA LEU A 334 -14.83 8.42 12.67
C LEU A 334 -16.30 8.37 13.12
N ILE A 335 -16.56 8.04 14.39
CA ILE A 335 -17.92 7.98 14.94
C ILE A 335 -18.54 9.38 14.98
N ILE A 336 -17.81 10.38 15.47
CA ILE A 336 -18.31 11.76 15.54
C ILE A 336 -18.66 12.26 14.15
N PHE A 337 -17.78 12.07 13.16
CA PHE A 337 -18.03 12.50 11.79
C PHE A 337 -19.16 11.72 11.12
N ALA A 338 -19.30 10.41 11.38
CA ALA A 338 -20.43 9.63 10.88
C ALA A 338 -21.77 10.16 11.42
N ILE A 339 -21.84 10.50 12.71
CA ILE A 339 -23.04 11.10 13.32
C ILE A 339 -23.32 12.47 12.70
N LEU A 340 -22.31 13.34 12.60
CA LEU A 340 -22.47 14.66 12.01
C LEU A 340 -22.91 14.58 10.55
N SER A 341 -22.32 13.67 9.77
CA SER A 341 -22.71 13.44 8.38
C SER A 341 -24.16 12.99 8.24
N TYR A 342 -24.60 12.02 9.06
CA TYR A 342 -25.98 11.57 9.06
C TYR A 342 -26.97 12.69 9.44
N LEU A 343 -26.69 13.45 10.50
CA LEU A 343 -27.53 14.57 10.92
C LEU A 343 -27.56 15.70 9.89
N ASN A 344 -26.47 15.92 9.16
CA ASN A 344 -26.37 16.88 8.08
C ASN A 344 -27.22 16.44 6.87
N PHE A 345 -27.20 15.15 6.54
CA PHE A 345 -28.05 14.58 5.49
C PHE A 345 -29.55 14.74 5.81
N GLU A 346 -29.94 14.44 7.05
CA GLU A 346 -31.32 14.64 7.55
C GLU A 346 -31.71 16.12 7.71
N LYS A 347 -30.81 17.06 7.38
CA LYS A 347 -31.00 18.52 7.48
C LYS A 347 -31.33 19.00 8.89
N ILE A 348 -30.95 18.23 9.92
CA ILE A 348 -31.09 18.61 11.33
C ILE A 348 -30.02 19.65 11.69
N ILE A 349 -28.83 19.50 11.12
CA ILE A 349 -27.72 20.47 11.21
C ILE A 349 -27.24 20.85 9.81
N ASN A 350 -26.49 21.94 9.70
CA ASN A 350 -25.75 22.31 8.50
C ASN A 350 -24.27 22.45 8.86
N PHE A 351 -23.54 21.33 8.82
CA PHE A 351 -22.14 21.28 9.21
C PHE A 351 -21.29 20.69 8.09
N THR A 352 -20.37 21.50 7.56
CA THR A 352 -19.44 21.12 6.50
C THR A 352 -18.02 21.49 6.88
N ILE A 353 -17.04 20.67 6.50
CA ILE A 353 -15.61 20.95 6.69
C ILE A 353 -15.01 21.27 5.33
N LEU A 354 -14.54 22.51 5.15
CA LEU A 354 -14.00 22.98 3.85
C LEU A 354 -14.96 22.68 2.68
N GLY A 355 -16.25 22.94 2.88
CA GLY A 355 -17.29 22.70 1.87
C GLY A 355 -17.71 21.24 1.67
N ASN A 356 -17.11 20.29 2.42
CA ASN A 356 -17.40 18.88 2.28
C ASN A 356 -18.19 18.32 3.46
N ASP A 357 -18.89 17.21 3.21
CA ASP A 357 -19.45 16.37 4.27
C ASP A 357 -18.33 15.87 5.22
N PRO A 358 -18.56 15.82 6.54
CA PRO A 358 -17.54 15.41 7.51
C PRO A 358 -16.90 14.04 7.24
N THR A 359 -17.68 13.05 6.80
CA THR A 359 -17.12 11.71 6.51
C THR A 359 -16.37 11.66 5.19
N VAL A 360 -16.85 12.38 4.18
CA VAL A 360 -16.15 12.53 2.89
C VAL A 360 -14.81 13.23 3.10
N PHE A 361 -14.80 14.33 3.86
CA PHE A 361 -13.57 15.03 4.25
C PHE A 361 -12.60 14.11 4.97
N TYR A 362 -13.09 13.35 5.96
CA TYR A 362 -12.27 12.40 6.70
C TYR A 362 -11.68 11.31 5.82
N SER A 363 -12.50 10.68 4.97
CA SER A 363 -12.08 9.63 4.06
C SER A 363 -11.01 10.16 3.11
N SER A 364 -11.25 11.34 2.52
CA SER A 364 -10.30 11.95 1.60
C SER A 364 -8.98 12.33 2.28
N LEU A 365 -9.02 13.01 3.42
CA LEU A 365 -7.80 13.35 4.16
C LEU A 365 -7.05 12.08 4.60
N TYR A 366 -7.75 11.09 5.12
CA TYR A 366 -7.13 9.91 5.70
C TYR A 366 -6.56 8.97 4.62
N PHE A 367 -7.36 8.58 3.63
CA PHE A 367 -6.99 7.60 2.62
C PHE A 367 -6.30 8.19 1.39
N ASN A 368 -6.57 9.46 1.05
CA ASN A 368 -5.92 10.11 -0.10
C ASN A 368 -4.68 10.92 0.32
N VAL A 369 -4.47 11.21 1.61
CA VAL A 369 -3.26 11.93 2.08
C VAL A 369 -2.47 11.12 3.11
N ILE A 370 -3.01 10.96 4.32
CA ILE A 370 -2.27 10.42 5.47
C ILE A 370 -1.74 9.01 5.18
N TRP A 371 -2.56 8.19 4.52
CA TRP A 371 -2.20 6.85 4.09
C TRP A 371 -0.92 6.80 3.25
N TYR A 372 -0.82 7.65 2.23
CA TYR A 372 0.33 7.67 1.33
C TYR A 372 1.58 8.26 1.99
N LEU A 373 1.41 9.26 2.85
CA LEU A 373 2.51 9.74 3.70
C LEU A 373 3.05 8.62 4.58
N GLN A 374 2.17 7.79 5.16
CA GLN A 374 2.55 6.62 5.92
C GLN A 374 3.30 5.57 5.08
N PHE A 375 2.84 5.32 3.85
CA PHE A 375 3.51 4.41 2.92
C PHE A 375 4.94 4.86 2.61
N VAL A 376 5.14 6.13 2.24
CA VAL A 376 6.46 6.66 1.88
C VAL A 376 7.39 6.71 3.10
N THR A 377 6.85 6.97 4.30
CA THR A 377 7.63 7.03 5.56
C THR A 377 7.87 5.67 6.22
N MET A 378 7.52 4.56 5.55
CA MET A 378 7.79 3.20 5.99
C MET A 378 9.24 2.93 6.48
N PRO A 379 10.30 3.52 5.90
CA PRO A 379 11.67 3.37 6.44
C PRO A 379 11.87 3.92 7.86
N PHE A 380 10.98 4.80 8.32
CA PHE A 380 11.01 5.39 9.66
C PHE A 380 9.97 4.78 10.60
N LEU A 381 8.79 4.46 10.08
CA LEU A 381 7.67 3.92 10.86
C LEU A 381 7.72 2.40 11.01
N GLY A 382 8.35 1.70 10.06
CA GLY A 382 8.26 0.26 9.89
C GLY A 382 7.21 -0.15 8.85
N ASN A 383 7.32 -1.40 8.40
CA ASN A 383 6.33 -2.04 7.54
C ASN A 383 5.02 -2.28 8.30
N TYR A 384 3.88 -2.23 7.59
CA TYR A 384 2.55 -2.35 8.20
C TYR A 384 2.34 -1.39 9.38
N SER A 385 2.92 -0.19 9.29
CA SER A 385 2.73 0.83 10.33
C SER A 385 1.26 1.19 10.48
N CYS A 386 0.44 1.09 9.42
CA CYS A 386 -1.00 1.35 9.46
C CYS A 386 -1.73 0.58 10.57
N VAL A 387 -1.42 -0.70 10.71
CA VAL A 387 -2.04 -1.59 11.69
C VAL A 387 -1.23 -1.74 12.98
N THR A 388 0.06 -1.44 12.97
CA THR A 388 0.91 -1.56 14.17
C THR A 388 0.96 -0.28 15.00
N SER A 389 0.63 0.88 14.41
CA SER A 389 0.50 2.17 15.09
C SER A 389 -0.91 2.48 15.55
N GLY A 390 -1.92 1.77 15.05
CA GLY A 390 -3.33 2.00 15.38
C GLY A 390 -3.96 3.09 14.54
N LEU A 391 -3.26 3.53 13.48
CA LEU A 391 -3.77 4.52 12.55
C LEU A 391 -4.98 4.00 11.76
N CYS A 392 -4.95 2.74 11.31
CA CYS A 392 -6.01 2.20 10.47
C CYS A 392 -7.23 1.71 11.27
N ALA A 393 -8.33 2.48 11.23
CA ALA A 393 -9.63 2.06 11.78
C ALA A 393 -10.11 0.74 11.15
N TRP A 394 -10.04 0.65 9.81
CA TRP A 394 -10.43 -0.55 9.08
C TRP A 394 -9.61 -1.79 9.49
N GLY A 395 -8.30 -1.61 9.67
CA GLY A 395 -7.41 -2.67 10.14
C GLY A 395 -7.70 -3.10 11.57
N SER A 396 -7.91 -2.15 12.49
CA SER A 396 -8.22 -2.45 13.89
C SER A 396 -9.59 -3.12 14.06
N PHE A 397 -10.59 -2.75 13.26
CA PHE A 397 -11.89 -3.46 13.20
C PHE A 397 -11.70 -4.95 12.89
N ASN A 398 -11.02 -5.25 11.78
CA ASN A 398 -10.81 -6.61 11.32
C ASN A 398 -9.86 -7.40 12.24
N GLN A 399 -8.90 -6.73 12.89
CA GLN A 399 -8.06 -7.32 13.93
C GLN A 399 -8.84 -7.69 15.19
N PHE A 400 -9.82 -6.86 15.59
CA PHE A 400 -10.68 -7.15 16.73
C PHE A 400 -11.51 -8.41 16.48
N PHE A 401 -12.28 -8.46 15.39
CA PHE A 401 -13.09 -9.65 15.08
C PHE A 401 -12.23 -10.88 14.75
N GLY A 402 -11.07 -10.69 14.11
CA GLY A 402 -10.11 -11.77 13.90
C GLY A 402 -9.50 -12.32 15.18
N TYR A 403 -9.28 -11.46 16.17
CA TYR A 403 -8.81 -11.87 17.48
C TYR A 403 -9.89 -12.58 18.30
N LEU A 404 -11.17 -12.22 18.15
CA LEU A 404 -12.28 -12.98 18.76
C LEU A 404 -12.54 -14.31 18.04
N GLY A 405 -12.27 -14.34 16.74
CA GLY A 405 -12.58 -15.44 15.83
C GLY A 405 -11.76 -16.72 15.96
N LEU A 406 -11.88 -17.55 14.93
CA LEU A 406 -11.32 -18.92 14.88
C LEU A 406 -9.85 -18.94 14.45
N PHE A 407 -9.39 -17.85 13.83
CA PHE A 407 -8.06 -17.76 13.26
C PHE A 407 -6.96 -17.73 14.32
N LYS A 408 -5.96 -18.60 14.10
CA LYS A 408 -4.70 -18.62 14.83
C LYS A 408 -3.62 -19.34 14.03
N LEU A 409 -2.37 -19.11 14.42
CA LEU A 409 -1.25 -19.93 13.94
C LEU A 409 -1.05 -21.08 14.92
N LYS A 410 -0.89 -22.30 14.40
CA LYS A 410 -0.55 -23.48 15.20
C LYS A 410 0.77 -24.05 14.75
N VAL A 411 1.46 -24.72 15.66
CA VAL A 411 2.62 -25.55 15.31
C VAL A 411 2.24 -27.03 15.31
N LYS A 412 2.85 -27.80 14.40
CA LYS A 412 2.65 -29.26 14.33
C LYS A 412 3.30 -29.93 15.54
N ASP A 413 4.51 -29.52 15.90
CA ASP A 413 5.24 -29.98 17.08
C ASP A 413 5.91 -28.81 17.84
N PRO A 414 5.47 -28.50 19.09
CA PRO A 414 6.12 -27.51 19.94
C PRO A 414 7.60 -27.79 20.25
N LYS A 415 8.02 -29.06 20.31
CA LYS A 415 9.41 -29.43 20.63
C LYS A 415 10.38 -29.01 19.52
N LEU A 416 9.95 -29.06 18.26
CA LEU A 416 10.73 -28.51 17.14
C LEU A 416 10.99 -27.00 17.32
N CYS A 417 10.03 -26.24 17.84
CA CYS A 417 10.22 -24.82 18.12
C CYS A 417 11.18 -24.54 19.29
N LEU A 418 11.23 -25.43 20.28
CA LEU A 418 12.18 -25.37 21.38
C LEU A 418 13.62 -25.57 20.85
N ASN A 419 13.82 -26.57 20.00
CA ASN A 419 15.12 -26.96 19.46
C ASN A 419 15.59 -26.10 18.28
N CYS A 420 14.69 -25.33 17.65
CA CYS A 420 15.03 -24.47 16.52
C CYS A 420 16.02 -23.37 16.95
N ARG A 421 17.20 -23.32 16.34
CA ARG A 421 18.21 -22.30 16.66
C ARG A 421 17.89 -20.95 16.03
N SER A 422 17.19 -20.93 14.89
CA SER A 422 16.84 -19.69 14.19
C SER A 422 15.57 -19.04 14.73
N VAL A 423 15.39 -17.77 14.39
CA VAL A 423 14.20 -16.97 14.70
C VAL A 423 13.59 -16.37 13.43
N ASP A 424 13.73 -17.10 12.32
CA ASP A 424 13.37 -16.61 10.98
C ASP A 424 11.89 -16.27 10.86
N CYS A 425 11.01 -17.02 11.53
CA CYS A 425 9.58 -16.71 11.58
C CYS A 425 9.29 -15.34 12.22
N ALA A 426 10.03 -14.98 13.28
CA ALA A 426 9.91 -13.69 13.95
C ALA A 426 10.54 -12.57 13.12
N THR A 427 11.62 -12.85 12.38
CA THR A 427 12.29 -11.86 11.52
C THR A 427 11.48 -11.57 10.24
N ALA A 428 10.81 -12.59 9.71
CA ALA A 428 9.97 -12.51 8.52
C ALA A 428 8.62 -11.83 8.75
N CYS A 429 8.14 -11.74 10.01
CA CYS A 429 6.84 -11.17 10.34
C CYS A 429 6.79 -9.65 10.03
N PRO A 430 5.91 -9.20 9.09
CA PRO A 430 5.88 -7.82 8.64
C PRO A 430 5.28 -6.85 9.67
N VAL A 431 4.57 -7.36 10.68
CA VAL A 431 4.00 -6.60 11.80
C VAL A 431 4.81 -6.74 13.11
N GLY A 432 6.00 -7.36 13.05
CA GLY A 432 6.94 -7.35 14.18
C GLY A 432 6.55 -8.21 15.39
N LEU A 433 5.79 -9.29 15.19
CA LEU A 433 5.37 -10.22 16.27
C LEU A 433 6.50 -11.16 16.69
N THR A 434 7.46 -10.63 17.45
CA THR A 434 8.70 -11.34 17.83
C THR A 434 8.51 -12.39 18.93
N ASP A 435 7.43 -12.28 19.71
CA ASP A 435 7.08 -13.19 20.81
C ASP A 435 6.33 -14.45 20.35
N MET A 436 6.09 -14.59 19.06
CA MET A 436 5.40 -15.73 18.45
C MET A 436 6.04 -17.08 18.84
N ARG A 437 7.37 -17.16 18.82
CA ARG A 437 8.11 -18.37 19.19
C ARG A 437 7.82 -18.82 20.62
N ALA A 438 7.80 -17.88 21.56
CA ALA A 438 7.52 -18.19 22.97
C ALA A 438 6.09 -18.75 23.14
N SER A 439 5.12 -18.21 22.39
CA SER A 439 3.75 -18.72 22.38
C SER A 439 3.65 -20.12 21.80
N PHE A 440 4.37 -20.42 20.71
CA PHE A 440 4.39 -21.75 20.13
C PHE A 440 4.98 -22.80 21.08
N ILE A 441 6.07 -22.47 21.77
CA ILE A 441 6.69 -23.37 22.76
C ILE A 441 5.73 -23.63 23.93
N LYS A 442 5.09 -22.56 24.46
CA LYS A 442 4.26 -22.66 25.67
C LYS A 442 2.86 -23.26 25.41
N LYS A 443 2.23 -22.91 24.29
CA LYS A 443 0.81 -23.19 24.03
C LYS A 443 0.57 -24.07 22.80
N GLY A 444 1.58 -24.30 21.97
CA GLY A 444 1.41 -24.90 20.64
C GLY A 444 0.68 -24.02 19.63
N GLU A 445 0.32 -22.79 20.00
CA GLU A 445 -0.41 -21.86 19.16
C GLU A 445 -0.05 -20.40 19.45
N PHE A 446 -0.31 -19.54 18.46
CA PHE A 446 -0.12 -18.11 18.55
C PHE A 446 -1.35 -17.39 17.99
N LYS A 447 -1.89 -16.50 18.80
CA LYS A 447 -3.01 -15.63 18.47
C LYS A 447 -2.74 -14.26 19.07
N ALA A 448 -2.79 -13.22 18.23
CA ALA A 448 -2.49 -11.86 18.64
C ALA A 448 -3.33 -10.88 17.84
N PHE A 449 -3.78 -9.81 18.51
CA PHE A 449 -4.57 -8.75 17.90
C PHE A 449 -3.89 -8.17 16.65
N LYS A 450 -2.58 -7.88 16.74
CA LYS A 450 -1.80 -7.31 15.63
C LYS A 450 -1.47 -8.30 14.49
N CYS A 451 -1.83 -9.59 14.61
CA CYS A 451 -1.58 -10.55 13.54
C CYS A 451 -2.46 -10.21 12.34
N VAL A 452 -1.86 -10.11 11.15
CA VAL A 452 -2.54 -9.82 9.87
C VAL A 452 -2.62 -11.04 8.95
N GLY A 453 -2.15 -12.21 9.40
CA GLY A 453 -2.27 -13.46 8.66
C GLY A 453 -1.55 -13.52 7.30
N VAL A 454 -0.51 -12.72 7.09
CA VAL A 454 0.27 -12.68 5.83
C VAL A 454 0.96 -14.02 5.53
N GLY A 455 1.31 -14.80 6.55
CA GLY A 455 1.90 -16.13 6.35
C GLY A 455 3.40 -16.14 6.00
N ASP A 456 4.10 -15.00 6.02
CA ASP A 456 5.57 -14.97 5.83
C ASP A 456 6.32 -15.75 6.92
N CYS A 457 5.77 -15.84 8.13
CA CYS A 457 6.32 -16.67 9.20
C CYS A 457 6.25 -18.18 8.88
N ILE A 458 5.23 -18.60 8.12
CA ILE A 458 5.07 -19.99 7.65
C ILE A 458 6.09 -20.25 6.54
N GLU A 459 6.22 -19.32 5.59
CA GLU A 459 7.19 -19.41 4.50
C GLU A 459 8.63 -19.46 5.01
N ALA A 460 8.95 -18.67 6.04
CA ALA A 460 10.30 -18.59 6.62
C ALA A 460 10.62 -19.72 7.62
N CYS A 461 9.68 -20.60 7.93
CA CYS A 461 9.93 -21.67 8.90
C CYS A 461 10.80 -22.79 8.27
N PRO A 462 12.04 -23.02 8.75
CA PRO A 462 12.93 -24.01 8.14
C PRO A 462 12.44 -25.46 8.29
N HIS A 463 11.53 -25.71 9.24
CA HIS A 463 11.00 -27.04 9.55
C HIS A 463 9.56 -27.25 9.06
N ASP A 464 8.98 -26.31 8.32
CA ASP A 464 7.56 -26.35 7.89
C ASP A 464 6.59 -26.66 9.05
N ASN A 465 6.88 -26.10 10.23
CA ASN A 465 6.20 -26.47 11.47
C ASN A 465 4.97 -25.60 11.75
N ILE A 466 4.87 -24.41 11.16
CA ILE A 466 3.80 -23.45 11.42
C ILE A 466 2.70 -23.65 10.36
N VAL A 467 1.45 -23.71 10.79
CA VAL A 467 0.27 -23.82 9.92
C VAL A 467 -0.79 -22.81 10.31
N THR A 468 -1.60 -22.40 9.33
CA THR A 468 -2.82 -21.64 9.56
C THR A 468 -3.90 -22.55 10.15
N HIS A 469 -4.66 -22.03 11.11
CA HIS A 469 -5.80 -22.70 11.68
C HIS A 469 -6.99 -21.74 11.71
N ASP A 470 -8.01 -22.02 10.90
CA ASP A 470 -9.22 -21.20 10.76
C ASP A 470 -10.47 -22.09 10.56
N ILE A 471 -11.58 -21.49 10.08
CA ILE A 471 -12.83 -22.23 9.84
C ILE A 471 -12.65 -23.49 8.97
N ARG A 472 -11.72 -23.48 8.01
CA ARG A 472 -11.50 -24.61 7.10
C ARG A 472 -11.07 -25.86 7.85
N ASN A 473 -10.24 -25.69 8.88
CA ASN A 473 -9.78 -26.79 9.73
C ASN A 473 -10.92 -27.37 10.58
N ILE A 474 -11.87 -26.52 11.00
CA ILE A 474 -13.03 -26.94 11.78
C ILE A 474 -14.00 -27.73 10.90
N ILE A 475 -14.29 -27.23 9.70
CA ILE A 475 -15.11 -27.93 8.70
C ILE A 475 -14.49 -29.29 8.35
N GLN A 476 -13.17 -29.33 8.12
CA GLN A 476 -12.47 -30.58 7.81
C GLN A 476 -12.54 -31.59 8.98
N LYS A 477 -12.41 -31.13 10.22
CA LYS A 477 -12.54 -31.98 11.41
C LYS A 477 -13.97 -32.52 11.56
N PHE A 478 -14.97 -31.70 11.25
CA PHE A 478 -16.37 -32.10 11.29
C PHE A 478 -16.68 -33.13 10.21
N SER A 479 -16.31 -32.88 8.95
CA SER A 479 -16.51 -33.79 7.83
C SER A 479 -15.91 -35.18 8.08
N ARG A 480 -14.69 -35.25 8.63
CA ARG A 480 -14.03 -36.52 9.00
C ARG A 480 -14.69 -37.31 10.12
N LYS A 481 -15.64 -36.71 10.86
CA LYS A 481 -16.38 -37.39 11.93
C LYS A 481 -17.63 -38.08 11.40
N PHE A 482 -18.10 -37.71 10.21
CA PHE A 482 -19.30 -38.26 9.56
C PHE A 482 -18.98 -39.23 8.41
N THR A 483 -17.71 -39.34 8.02
CA THR A 483 -17.15 -40.41 7.19
C THR A 483 -16.37 -41.36 8.08
#